data_AF-A0A8I6Z0R3-F1
#
_entry.id   AF-A0A8I6Z0R3-F1
#
_cell.length_a   1.000
_cell.length_b   1.000
_cell.length_c   1.000
_cell.angle_alpha   90.00
_cell.angle_beta   90.00
_cell.angle_gamma   90.00
#
_symmetry.space_group_name_H-M   'P 1'
#
loop_
_entity.id
_entity.type
_entity.pdbx_description
1 polymer ?
#
loop_
_entity_poly.entity_id
_entity_poly.type
_entity_poly.pdbx_seq_one_letter_code
_entity_poly.pdbx_strand_id
1 'polypeptide(L)'
;MLQMTLAYSDVPLCAMEIFEYVRYIGCFPNILIAYGILFTVPVTIAAAERSFSKLKLLKNYLRSTMSEERLNGLATLCVEKDKLDEINVDVIIDDFASRSVRRNTKIVSS
;
A
#
# COMPACT_ATOMS: atom_id res chain seq x y z
N MET A 1 50.57 -7.33 -9.84
CA MET A 1 49.22 -7.74 -9.38
C MET A 1 48.95 -7.40 -7.91
N LEU A 2 49.94 -7.44 -7.01
CA LEU A 2 49.76 -7.13 -5.58
C LEU A 2 49.90 -5.64 -5.18
N GLN A 3 50.31 -4.75 -6.10
CA GLN A 3 50.48 -3.32 -5.80
C GLN A 3 49.26 -2.45 -6.15
N MET A 4 48.23 -3.02 -6.78
CA MET A 4 47.00 -2.29 -7.14
C MET A 4 45.90 -2.41 -6.06
N THR A 5 46.23 -2.99 -4.92
CA THR A 5 45.31 -3.15 -3.78
C THR A 5 45.53 -2.07 -2.70
N LEU A 6 46.69 -1.40 -2.69
CA LEU A 6 47.08 -0.49 -1.60
C LEU A 6 46.72 1.00 -1.84
N ALA A 7 46.06 1.33 -2.95
CA ALA A 7 45.62 2.69 -3.25
C ALA A 7 44.10 2.85 -3.27
N TYR A 8 43.35 1.87 -2.74
CA TYR A 8 41.92 2.06 -2.47
C TYR A 8 41.80 2.74 -1.10
N SER A 9 42.01 4.05 -1.17
CA SER A 9 41.89 5.00 -0.07
C SER A 9 40.72 4.64 0.84
N ASP A 10 40.95 4.76 2.15
CA ASP A 10 40.04 4.58 3.29
C ASP A 10 38.88 5.60 3.28
N VAL A 11 38.24 5.76 2.12
CA VAL A 11 37.09 6.62 1.90
C VAL A 11 35.89 5.67 1.94
N PRO A 12 34.90 5.90 2.81
CA PRO A 12 33.68 5.12 2.77
C PRO A 12 33.01 5.38 1.43
N LEU A 13 33.11 4.40 0.52
CA LEU A 13 32.36 4.41 -0.73
C LEU A 13 30.89 4.60 -0.40
N CYS A 14 30.21 5.43 -1.18
CA CYS A 14 28.78 5.56 -1.02
C CYS A 14 28.13 4.20 -1.32
N ALA A 15 27.05 3.85 -0.63
CA ALA A 15 26.37 2.55 -0.82
C ALA A 15 26.00 2.29 -2.30
N MET A 16 25.81 3.36 -3.07
CA MET A 16 25.54 3.33 -4.51
C MET A 16 26.78 2.90 -5.34
N GLU A 17 27.97 3.34 -4.98
CA GLU A 17 29.22 3.00 -5.69
C GLU A 17 29.60 1.53 -5.45
N ILE A 18 29.39 1.03 -4.22
CA ILE A 18 29.55 -0.39 -3.89
C ILE A 18 28.56 -1.24 -4.67
N PHE A 19 27.30 -0.80 -4.78
CA PHE A 19 26.27 -1.52 -5.52
C PHE A 19 26.63 -1.62 -7.02
N GLU A 20 27.09 -0.54 -7.64
CA GLU A 20 27.53 -0.55 -9.05
C GLU A 20 28.72 -1.49 -9.27
N TYR A 21 29.70 -1.50 -8.35
CA TYR A 21 30.83 -2.42 -8.41
C TYR A 21 30.42 -3.89 -8.29
N VAL A 22 29.54 -4.21 -7.32
CA VAL A 22 29.02 -5.56 -7.12
C VAL A 22 28.16 -6.00 -8.31
N ARG A 23 27.38 -5.09 -8.89
CA ARG A 23 26.59 -5.32 -10.10
C ARG A 23 27.47 -5.58 -11.32
N TYR A 24 28.56 -4.84 -11.47
CA TYR A 24 29.53 -5.02 -12.55
C TYR A 24 30.24 -6.37 -12.48
N ILE A 25 30.64 -6.82 -11.28
CA ILE A 25 31.30 -8.10 -11.08
C ILE A 25 30.33 -9.28 -11.28
N GLY A 26 29.05 -9.13 -10.92
CA GLY A 26 28.02 -10.12 -11.21
C GLY A 26 28.18 -11.49 -10.52
N CYS A 27 29.22 -11.68 -9.70
CA CYS A 27 29.53 -12.97 -9.06
C CYS A 27 28.68 -13.31 -7.83
N PHE A 28 27.88 -12.36 -7.31
CA PHE A 28 27.18 -12.52 -6.04
C PHE A 28 25.69 -12.16 -6.14
N PRO A 29 24.84 -13.08 -6.63
CA PRO A 29 23.41 -12.82 -6.79
C PRO A 29 22.70 -12.51 -5.46
N ASN A 30 23.10 -13.17 -4.37
CA ASN A 30 22.52 -12.93 -3.04
C ASN A 30 22.77 -11.51 -2.53
N ILE A 31 23.94 -10.94 -2.84
CA ILE A 31 24.29 -9.57 -2.43
C ILE A 31 23.42 -8.57 -3.20
N LEU A 32 23.24 -8.77 -4.51
CA LEU A 32 22.36 -7.92 -5.32
C LEU A 32 20.91 -7.94 -4.83
N ILE A 33 20.39 -9.11 -4.43
CA ILE A 33 19.06 -9.25 -3.85
C ILE A 33 18.97 -8.49 -2.51
N ALA A 34 19.98 -8.64 -1.64
CA ALA A 34 20.01 -7.95 -0.35
C ALA A 34 20.00 -6.42 -0.51
N TYR A 35 20.77 -5.88 -1.46
CA TYR A 35 20.73 -4.46 -1.80
C TYR A 35 19.38 -4.02 -2.38
N GLY A 36 18.76 -4.84 -3.23
CA GLY A 36 17.42 -4.59 -3.73
C GLY A 36 16.40 -4.46 -2.61
N ILE A 37 16.42 -5.37 -1.64
CA ILE A 37 15.57 -5.29 -0.44
C ILE A 37 15.92 -4.03 0.37
N LEU A 38 17.20 -3.77 0.62
CA LEU A 38 17.65 -2.60 1.39
C LEU A 38 17.14 -1.27 0.83
N PHE A 39 17.14 -1.10 -0.51
CA PHE A 39 16.63 0.11 -1.15
C PHE A 39 15.10 0.17 -1.22
N THR A 40 14.44 -0.98 -1.37
CA THR A 40 12.98 -1.05 -1.56
C THR A 40 12.21 -0.96 -0.24
N VAL A 41 12.77 -1.49 0.85
CA VAL A 41 12.17 -1.48 2.18
C VAL A 41 11.81 -0.08 2.68
N PRO A 42 12.72 0.92 2.72
CA PRO A 42 12.38 2.25 3.23
C PRO A 42 11.32 2.95 2.36
N VAL A 43 11.35 2.76 1.04
CA VAL A 43 10.35 3.30 0.11
C VAL A 43 8.97 2.69 0.38
N THR A 44 8.92 1.37 0.56
CA THR A 44 7.69 0.63 0.86
C THR A 44 7.12 1.01 2.23
N ILE A 45 7.98 1.11 3.25
CA ILE A 45 7.59 1.55 4.60
C ILE A 45 7.02 2.97 4.54
N ALA A 46 7.70 3.91 3.90
CA ALA A 46 7.20 5.29 3.78
C ALA A 46 5.85 5.36 3.04
N ALA A 47 5.66 4.55 1.98
CA ALA A 47 4.39 4.45 1.27
C ALA A 47 3.28 3.86 2.15
N ALA A 48 3.59 2.83 2.94
CA ALA A 48 2.66 2.23 3.89
C ALA A 48 2.30 3.22 5.01
N GLU A 49 3.26 3.87 5.65
CA GLU A 49 3.05 4.91 6.66
C GLU A 49 2.19 6.05 6.13
N ARG A 50 2.46 6.52 4.90
CA ARG A 50 1.65 7.55 4.24
C ARG A 50 0.21 7.09 4.02
N SER A 51 0.03 5.83 3.62
CA SER A 51 -1.29 5.23 3.38
C SER A 51 -2.06 5.05 4.69
N PHE A 52 -1.41 4.54 5.73
CA PHE A 52 -1.99 4.42 7.07
C PHE A 52 -2.28 5.77 7.71
N SER A 53 -1.45 6.79 7.48
CA SER A 53 -1.70 8.15 7.95
C SER A 53 -2.95 8.74 7.30
N LYS A 54 -3.11 8.58 5.98
CA LYS A 54 -4.35 8.95 5.27
C LYS A 54 -5.56 8.17 5.80
N LEU A 55 -5.41 6.86 6.01
CA LEU A 55 -6.48 6.04 6.57
C LEU A 55 -6.84 6.47 8.00
N LYS A 56 -5.86 6.83 8.82
CA LYS A 56 -6.05 7.34 10.18
C LYS A 56 -6.77 8.69 10.17
N LEU A 57 -6.42 9.60 9.25
CA LEU A 57 -7.11 10.87 9.08
C LEU A 57 -8.55 10.65 8.62
N LEU A 58 -8.77 9.78 7.63
CA LEU A 58 -10.11 9.41 7.16
C LEU A 58 -10.93 8.78 8.28
N LYS A 59 -10.35 7.84 9.03
CA LYS A 59 -10.94 7.22 10.21
C LYS A 59 -11.29 8.25 11.27
N ASN A 60 -10.42 9.19 11.57
CA ASN A 60 -10.69 10.21 12.58
C ASN A 60 -11.77 11.19 12.13
N TYR A 61 -11.74 11.59 10.86
CA TYR A 61 -12.76 12.43 10.24
C TYR A 61 -14.13 11.75 10.26
N LEU A 62 -14.23 10.52 9.76
CA LEU A 62 -15.47 9.75 9.74
C LEU A 62 -15.94 9.35 11.13
N ARG A 63 -15.05 8.97 12.06
CA ARG A 63 -15.43 8.60 13.44
C ARG A 63 -16.00 9.76 14.25
N SER A 64 -15.67 11.01 13.89
CA SER A 64 -16.36 12.18 14.45
C SER A 64 -17.83 12.29 14.00
N THR A 65 -18.26 11.48 13.01
CA THR A 65 -19.60 11.54 12.40
C THR A 65 -20.28 10.15 12.23
N MET A 66 -19.61 9.02 12.54
CA MET A 66 -20.00 7.67 12.06
C MET A 66 -19.58 6.55 13.03
N SER A 67 -20.38 5.47 13.11
CA SER A 67 -20.13 4.31 13.98
C SER A 67 -18.98 3.42 13.46
N GLU A 68 -18.29 2.73 14.39
CA GLU A 68 -17.13 1.86 14.10
C GLU A 68 -17.42 0.77 13.06
N GLU A 69 -18.63 0.18 13.09
CA GLU A 69 -19.02 -0.85 12.11
C GLU A 69 -19.03 -0.32 10.68
N ARG A 70 -19.63 0.86 10.46
CA ARG A 70 -19.69 1.42 9.11
C ARG A 70 -18.32 1.88 8.62
N LEU A 71 -17.47 2.35 9.54
CA LEU A 71 -16.09 2.69 9.24
C LEU A 71 -15.28 1.47 8.78
N ASN A 72 -15.43 0.33 9.46
CA ASN A 72 -14.72 -0.90 9.09
C ASN A 72 -15.15 -1.41 7.70
N GLY A 73 -16.44 -1.30 7.39
CA GLY A 73 -16.96 -1.58 6.04
C GLY A 73 -16.32 -0.68 4.98
N LEU A 74 -16.24 0.63 5.23
CA LEU A 74 -15.60 1.58 4.31
C LEU A 74 -14.09 1.35 4.15
N ALA A 75 -13.38 1.00 5.23
CA ALA A 75 -11.97 0.65 5.13
C ALA A 75 -11.75 -0.58 4.25
N THR A 76 -12.63 -1.58 4.36
CA THR A 76 -12.61 -2.77 3.49
C THR A 76 -12.82 -2.40 2.03
N LEU A 77 -13.81 -1.52 1.74
CA LEU A 77 -14.05 -1.01 0.39
C LEU A 77 -12.89 -0.19 -0.18
N CYS A 78 -12.19 0.59 0.65
CA CYS A 78 -11.02 1.35 0.22
C CYS A 78 -9.82 0.45 -0.09
N VAL A 79 -9.63 -0.65 0.66
CA VAL A 79 -8.56 -1.63 0.42
C VAL A 79 -8.85 -2.44 -0.85
N GLU A 80 -10.10 -2.81 -1.08
CA GLU A 80 -10.56 -3.57 -2.25
C GLU A 80 -11.05 -2.66 -3.39
N LYS A 81 -10.61 -1.40 -3.41
CA LYS A 81 -11.11 -0.40 -4.36
C LYS A 81 -10.90 -0.83 -5.81
N ASP A 82 -9.75 -1.41 -6.13
CA ASP A 82 -9.45 -1.84 -7.51
C ASP A 82 -10.45 -2.89 -8.01
N LYS A 83 -10.91 -3.78 -7.12
CA LYS A 83 -11.96 -4.76 -7.43
C LYS A 83 -13.34 -4.12 -7.44
N LEU A 84 -13.56 -3.11 -6.59
CA LEU A 84 -14.82 -2.36 -6.57
C LEU A 84 -15.04 -1.57 -7.87
N ASP A 85 -13.98 -1.05 -8.49
CA ASP A 85 -14.04 -0.34 -9.76
C ASP A 85 -14.42 -1.28 -10.93
N GLU A 86 -14.22 -2.61 -10.79
CA GLU A 86 -14.72 -3.62 -11.74
C GLU A 86 -16.20 -3.99 -11.50
N ILE A 87 -16.75 -3.68 -10.33
CA ILE A 87 -18.12 -4.01 -9.96
C ILE A 87 -19.07 -2.94 -10.47
N ASN A 88 -20.16 -3.37 -11.12
CA ASN A 88 -21.18 -2.46 -11.62
C ASN A 88 -22.02 -1.89 -10.46
N VAL A 89 -21.69 -0.67 -10.05
CA VAL A 89 -22.32 0.03 -8.91
C VAL A 89 -23.81 0.29 -9.16
N ASP A 90 -24.23 0.48 -10.41
CA ASP A 90 -25.63 0.76 -10.76
C ASP A 90 -26.55 -0.40 -10.39
N VAL A 91 -26.07 -1.64 -10.56
CA VAL A 91 -26.81 -2.85 -10.17
C VAL A 91 -26.98 -2.93 -8.64
N ILE A 92 -25.96 -2.51 -7.89
CA ILE A 92 -26.02 -2.47 -6.42
C ILE A 92 -27.01 -1.41 -5.95
N ILE A 93 -27.01 -0.24 -6.60
CA ILE A 93 -27.93 0.85 -6.29
C ILE A 93 -29.38 0.42 -6.60
N ASP A 94 -29.61 -0.24 -7.73
CA ASP A 94 -30.95 -0.72 -8.11
C ASP A 94 -31.46 -1.84 -7.17
N ASP A 95 -30.62 -2.82 -6.81
CA ASP A 95 -30.99 -3.83 -5.81
C ASP A 95 -31.31 -3.18 -4.45
N PHE A 96 -30.48 -2.24 -4.00
CA PHE A 96 -30.72 -1.53 -2.75
C PHE A 96 -32.02 -0.72 -2.78
N ALA A 97 -32.29 -0.01 -3.89
CA ALA A 97 -33.51 0.74 -4.11
C ALA A 97 -34.74 -0.19 -4.06
N SER A 98 -34.70 -1.31 -4.81
CA SER A 98 -35.78 -2.30 -4.86
C SER A 98 -36.11 -2.90 -3.48
N ARG A 99 -35.09 -3.12 -2.64
CA ARG A 99 -35.24 -3.63 -1.27
C ARG A 99 -35.79 -2.56 -0.31
N SER A 100 -35.43 -1.29 -0.50
CA SER A 100 -35.95 -0.18 0.30
C SER A 100 -37.45 0.06 0.06
N VAL A 101 -37.88 -0.03 -1.20
CA VAL A 101 -39.28 0.07 -1.61
C VAL A 101 -40.11 -1.04 -0.95
N ARG A 102 -39.59 -2.29 -0.94
CA ARG A 102 -40.24 -3.43 -0.28
C ARG A 102 -40.39 -3.27 1.24
N ARG A 103 -39.47 -2.54 1.91
CA ARG A 103 -39.62 -2.24 3.34
C ARG A 103 -40.73 -1.21 3.58
N ASN A 104 -40.81 -0.16 2.76
CA ASN A 104 -41.86 0.85 2.89
C ASN A 104 -43.26 0.27 2.67
N THR A 105 -43.45 -0.63 1.70
CA THR A 105 -44.76 -1.27 1.48
C THR A 105 -45.21 -2.17 2.63
N LYS A 106 -44.28 -2.78 3.38
CA LYS A 106 -44.65 -3.63 4.55
C LYS A 106 -45.01 -2.81 5.79
N ILE A 107 -44.51 -1.58 5.90
CA ILE A 107 -44.80 -0.68 7.03
C ILE A 107 -46.18 -0.01 6.84
N VAL A 108 -46.63 0.20 5.60
CA VAL A 108 -47.93 0.82 5.30
C VAL A 108 -49.10 -0.18 5.33
N SER A 109 -48.82 -1.49 5.30
CA SER A 109 -49.84 -2.55 5.28
C SER A 109 -50.04 -3.29 6.62
N SER A 110 -49.60 -2.73 7.75
CA SER A 110 -49.80 -3.29 9.10
C SER A 110 -50.55 -2.30 9.99
#